data_AF-A0A8T8E1N2-F1
#
_entry.id   AF-A0A8T8E1N2-F1
#
_cell.length_a   1.000
_cell.length_b   1.000
_cell.length_c   1.000
_cell.angle_alpha   90.00
_cell.angle_beta   90.00
_cell.angle_gamma   90.00
#
_symmetry.space_group_name_H-M   'P 1'
#
loop_
_entity.id
_entity.type
_entity.pdbx_description
1 polymer ?
#
loop_
_entity_poly.entity_id
_entity_poly.type
_entity_poly.pdbx_seq_one_letter_code
_entity_poly.pdbx_strand_id
1 'polypeptide(L)'
;MGSESGGRSYTLTEIFAIKFVLADVLIIAALLLAGPLWALGLTALFVASTFLIWYLTRRSERANAHRAAEREWDAAEAASERTADASDPVTRLQERYADGELSEAEFEAKLDRLIESNERADAAGLETEELELERSQ
;
A
#
# COMPACT_ATOMS: atom_id res chain seq x y z
N MET A 1 26.46 -22.09 10.62
CA MET A 1 25.79 -21.16 11.54
C MET A 1 26.70 -19.98 11.78
N GLY A 2 26.26 -18.75 11.49
CA GLY A 2 27.07 -17.56 11.76
C GLY A 2 26.81 -16.41 10.80
N SER A 3 25.78 -15.62 11.11
CA SER A 3 25.76 -14.17 10.97
C SER A 3 24.34 -13.67 11.23
N GLU A 4 23.93 -13.66 12.50
CA GLU A 4 22.84 -12.78 12.93
C GLU A 4 23.39 -11.36 12.90
N SER A 5 23.14 -10.66 11.80
CA SER A 5 23.29 -9.21 11.72
C SER A 5 22.28 -8.60 12.68
N GLY A 6 22.67 -8.42 13.94
CA GLY A 6 21.91 -7.71 14.95
C GLY A 6 21.65 -6.29 14.49
N GLY A 7 20.51 -6.07 13.85
CA GLY A 7 19.98 -4.75 13.57
C GLY A 7 19.80 -4.06 14.91
N ARG A 8 20.72 -3.16 15.24
CA ARG A 8 20.67 -2.39 16.48
C ARG A 8 19.42 -1.52 16.39
N SER A 9 18.35 -1.98 17.02
CA SER A 9 17.12 -1.20 17.17
C SER A 9 17.43 -0.07 18.13
N TYR A 10 18.01 1.01 17.59
CA TYR A 10 18.22 2.24 18.33
C TYR A 10 16.86 2.72 18.79
N THR A 11 16.63 2.67 20.09
CA THR A 11 15.41 3.23 20.69
C THR A 11 15.37 4.72 20.39
N LEU A 12 14.18 5.29 20.21
CA LEU A 12 13.99 6.71 19.90
C LEU A 12 14.80 7.60 20.88
N THR A 13 14.84 7.21 22.14
CA THR A 13 15.63 7.85 23.20
C THR A 13 17.14 7.82 22.95
N GLU A 14 17.67 6.72 22.41
CA GLU A 14 19.09 6.58 22.08
C GLU A 14 19.46 7.45 20.87
N ILE A 15 18.56 7.57 19.88
CA ILE A 15 18.75 8.49 18.74
C ILE A 15 18.77 9.95 19.23
N PHE A 16 17.86 10.31 20.13
CA PHE A 16 17.84 11.64 20.74
C PHE A 16 19.09 11.91 21.58
N ALA A 17 19.51 10.94 22.40
CA ALA A 17 20.71 11.05 23.23
C ALA A 17 21.98 11.21 22.39
N ILE A 18 22.15 10.40 21.34
CA ILE A 18 23.29 10.51 20.41
C ILE A 18 23.30 11.87 19.75
N LYS A 19 22.15 12.35 19.26
CA LYS A 19 22.05 13.68 18.65
C LYS A 19 22.38 14.81 19.63
N PHE A 20 21.94 14.70 20.88
CA PHE A 20 22.20 15.70 21.91
C PHE A 20 23.68 15.76 22.26
N VAL A 21 24.32 14.61 22.48
CA VAL A 21 25.76 14.53 22.76
C VAL A 21 26.59 15.03 21.58
N LEU A 22 26.23 14.66 20.35
CA LEU A 22 26.93 15.13 19.15
C LEU A 22 26.80 16.65 18.98
N ALA A 23 25.62 17.20 19.24
CA ALA A 23 25.40 18.64 19.22
C ALA A 23 26.29 19.31 20.26
N ASP A 24 26.27 18.88 21.52
CA ASP A 24 27.09 19.46 22.59
C ASP A 24 28.60 19.43 22.27
N VAL A 25 29.10 18.31 21.73
CA VAL A 25 30.51 18.20 21.31
C VAL A 25 30.84 19.21 20.21
N LEU A 26 29.96 19.38 19.22
CA LEU A 26 30.14 20.38 18.16
C LEU A 26 30.12 21.81 18.71
N ILE A 27 29.24 22.10 19.67
CA ILE A 27 29.13 23.41 20.32
C ILE A 27 30.41 23.74 21.08
N ILE A 28 30.88 22.80 21.90
CA ILE A 28 32.10 22.95 22.70
C ILE A 28 33.31 23.12 21.78
N ALA A 29 33.43 22.30 20.73
CA ALA A 29 34.51 22.42 19.75
C ALA A 29 34.49 23.79 19.04
N ALA A 30 33.32 24.28 18.64
CA ALA A 30 33.18 25.59 18.01
C ALA A 30 33.52 26.75 18.95
N LEU A 31 33.13 26.66 20.23
CA LEU A 31 33.50 27.63 21.26
C LEU A 31 35.01 27.69 21.50
N LEU A 32 35.68 26.54 21.47
CA LEU A 32 37.13 26.46 21.68
C LEU A 32 37.95 26.97 20.50
N LEU A 33 37.48 26.79 19.26
CA LEU A 33 38.27 27.05 18.05
C LEU A 33 37.97 28.38 17.35
N ALA A 34 36.73 28.87 17.42
CA ALA A 34 36.27 29.97 16.54
C ALA A 34 35.80 31.23 17.29
N GLY A 35 35.76 31.18 18.63
CA GLY A 35 35.24 32.26 19.47
C GLY A 35 33.71 32.30 19.52
N PRO A 36 33.12 33.05 20.48
CA PRO A 36 31.72 32.91 20.88
C PRO A 36 30.70 33.17 19.77
N LEU A 37 31.00 34.12 18.86
CA LEU A 37 30.11 34.50 17.76
C LEU A 37 30.00 33.42 16.67
N TRP A 38 31.11 32.76 16.36
CA TRP A 38 31.12 31.66 15.39
C TRP A 38 30.45 30.41 15.96
N ALA A 39 30.64 30.13 17.25
CA ALA A 39 29.95 29.03 17.92
C ALA A 39 28.43 29.20 17.83
N LEU A 40 27.91 30.39 18.16
CA LEU A 40 26.49 30.72 18.00
C LEU A 40 26.00 30.60 16.55
N GLY A 41 26.83 30.98 15.57
CA GLY A 41 26.52 30.79 14.16
C GLY A 41 26.37 29.31 13.78
N LEU A 42 27.30 28.46 14.18
CA LEU A 42 27.25 27.02 13.91
C LEU A 42 26.08 26.33 14.60
N THR A 43 25.77 26.69 15.85
CA THR A 43 24.61 26.11 16.56
C THR A 43 23.31 26.47 15.88
N ALA A 44 23.14 27.75 15.52
CA ALA A 44 21.96 28.24 14.81
C ALA A 44 21.80 27.53 13.47
N LEU A 45 22.89 27.32 12.73
CA LEU A 45 22.88 26.63 11.45
C LEU A 45 22.53 25.14 11.60
N PHE A 46 23.03 24.47 12.65
CA PHE A 46 22.67 23.08 12.96
C PHE A 46 21.18 22.92 13.31
N VAL A 47 20.65 23.82 14.15
CA VAL A 47 19.23 23.85 14.50
C VAL A 47 18.38 24.15 13.25
N ALA A 48 18.77 25.14 12.45
CA ALA A 48 18.09 25.48 11.20
C ALA A 48 18.11 24.32 10.20
N SER A 49 19.23 23.61 10.07
CA SER A 49 19.35 22.42 9.22
C SER A 49 18.41 21.31 9.69
N THR A 50 18.36 21.05 10.99
CA THR A 50 17.43 20.06 11.58
C THR A 50 15.98 20.44 11.30
N PHE A 51 15.61 21.71 11.50
CA PHE A 51 14.27 22.22 11.19
C PHE A 51 13.93 22.14 9.70
N LEU A 52 14.90 22.45 8.84
CA LEU A 52 14.73 22.39 7.39
C LEU A 52 14.50 20.95 6.91
N ILE A 53 15.28 19.99 7.42
CA ILE A 53 15.08 18.57 7.14
C ILE A 53 13.71 18.11 7.64
N TRP A 54 13.32 18.46 8.87
CA TRP A 54 12.00 18.12 9.40
C TRP A 54 10.86 18.70 8.54
N TYR A 55 10.96 19.97 8.14
CA TYR A 55 9.98 20.63 7.28
C TYR A 55 9.87 19.97 5.90
N LEU A 56 11.01 19.64 5.28
CA LEU A 56 11.06 18.95 3.99
C LEU A 56 10.49 17.53 4.09
N THR A 57 10.83 16.78 5.14
CA THR A 57 10.30 15.44 5.38
C THR A 57 8.80 15.47 5.58
N ARG A 58 8.27 16.39 6.41
CA ARG A 58 6.81 16.55 6.60
C ARG A 58 6.07 16.88 5.32
N ARG A 59 6.67 17.71 4.45
CA ARG A 59 6.12 18.03 3.13
C ARG A 59 6.17 16.81 2.20
N SER A 60 7.25 16.03 2.26
CA SER A 60 7.42 14.82 1.47
C SER A 60 6.46 13.70 1.89
N GLU A 61 6.17 13.54 3.18
CA GLU A 61 5.18 12.57 3.68
C GLU A 61 3.79 12.84 3.11
N ARG A 62 3.37 14.12 3.07
CA ARG A 62 2.11 14.52 2.44
C ARG A 62 2.10 14.24 0.93
N ALA A 63 3.19 14.56 0.24
CA ALA A 63 3.32 14.30 -1.20
C ALA A 63 3.40 12.79 -1.53
N ASN A 64 4.00 11.99 -0.64
CA ASN A 64 4.12 10.55 -0.79
C ASN A 64 2.81 9.84 -0.45
N ALA A 65 2.04 10.35 0.52
CA ALA A 65 0.69 9.84 0.82
C ALA A 65 -0.25 10.01 -0.39
N HIS A 66 -0.19 11.15 -1.09
CA HIS A 66 -0.96 11.33 -2.33
C HIS A 66 -0.54 10.37 -3.44
N ARG A 67 0.77 10.17 -3.66
CA ARG A 67 1.26 9.21 -4.66
C ARG A 67 1.01 7.74 -4.29
N ALA A 68 0.97 7.42 -3.01
CA ALA A 68 0.61 6.08 -2.54
C ALA A 68 -0.88 5.82 -2.80
N ALA A 69 -1.74 6.80 -2.51
CA ALA A 69 -3.17 6.72 -2.79
C ALA A 69 -3.46 6.61 -4.30
N GLU A 70 -2.75 7.36 -5.15
CA GLU A 70 -2.88 7.24 -6.61
C GLU A 70 -2.45 5.86 -7.12
N ARG A 71 -1.33 5.30 -6.63
CA ARG A 71 -0.90 3.96 -7.03
C ARG A 71 -1.81 2.85 -6.52
N GLU A 72 -2.39 3.03 -5.33
CA GLU A 72 -3.36 2.09 -4.77
C GLU A 72 -4.68 2.15 -5.53
N TRP A 73 -5.09 3.34 -5.99
CA TRP A 73 -6.23 3.53 -6.88
C TRP A 73 -5.99 2.89 -8.25
N ASP A 74 -4.85 3.17 -8.89
CA ASP A 74 -4.49 2.56 -10.19
C ASP A 74 -4.36 1.03 -10.10
N ALA A 75 -3.84 0.51 -8.97
CA ALA A 75 -3.73 -0.92 -8.73
C ALA A 75 -5.09 -1.56 -8.43
N ALA A 76 -5.98 -0.87 -7.72
CA ALA A 76 -7.35 -1.29 -7.47
C ALA A 76 -8.18 -1.27 -8.76
N GLU A 77 -8.01 -0.27 -9.62
CA GLU A 77 -8.65 -0.16 -10.93
C GLU A 77 -8.17 -1.27 -11.88
N ALA A 78 -6.85 -1.50 -11.96
CA ALA A 78 -6.27 -2.60 -12.73
C ALA A 78 -6.55 -4.00 -12.14
N ALA A 79 -6.95 -4.09 -10.87
CA ALA A 79 -7.44 -5.32 -10.25
C ALA A 79 -8.94 -5.51 -10.48
N SER A 80 -9.73 -4.44 -10.46
CA SER A 80 -11.15 -4.44 -10.83
C SER A 80 -11.34 -4.83 -12.29
N GLU A 81 -10.55 -4.27 -13.21
CA GLU A 81 -10.62 -4.61 -14.65
C GLU A 81 -10.24 -6.08 -14.91
N ARG A 82 -9.29 -6.63 -14.16
CA ARG A 82 -8.95 -8.07 -14.23
C ARG A 82 -9.96 -8.98 -13.53
N THR A 83 -10.69 -8.48 -12.54
CA THR A 83 -11.72 -9.25 -11.81
C THR A 83 -13.07 -9.18 -12.53
N ALA A 84 -13.34 -8.13 -13.31
CA ALA A 84 -14.53 -8.02 -14.14
C ALA A 84 -14.62 -9.13 -15.21
N ASP A 85 -13.47 -9.63 -15.67
CA ASP A 85 -13.39 -10.79 -16.59
C ASP A 85 -13.56 -12.14 -15.88
N ALA A 86 -13.41 -12.17 -14.54
CA ALA A 86 -13.53 -13.36 -13.71
C ALA A 86 -14.74 -13.32 -12.75
N SER A 87 -15.60 -12.32 -12.84
CA SER A 87 -16.71 -12.12 -11.92
C SER A 87 -17.85 -13.10 -12.23
N ASP A 88 -18.30 -13.78 -11.18
CA ASP A 88 -19.46 -14.66 -11.19
C ASP A 88 -20.65 -13.94 -11.84
N PRO A 89 -21.37 -14.56 -12.80
CA PRO A 89 -22.54 -13.97 -13.44
C PRO A 89 -23.58 -13.42 -12.46
N VAL A 90 -23.67 -13.93 -11.22
CA VAL A 90 -24.53 -13.36 -10.17
C VAL A 90 -24.06 -11.97 -9.75
N THR A 91 -22.75 -11.78 -9.54
CA THR A 91 -22.16 -10.50 -9.13
C THR A 91 -22.41 -9.41 -10.16
N ARG A 92 -22.29 -9.72 -11.47
CA ARG A 92 -22.64 -8.77 -12.54
C ARG A 92 -24.11 -8.39 -12.57
N LEU A 93 -25.00 -9.33 -12.20
CA LEU A 93 -26.43 -9.06 -12.16
C LEU A 93 -26.80 -8.14 -10.98
N GLN A 94 -26.13 -8.31 -9.83
CA GLN A 94 -26.31 -7.46 -8.65
C GLN A 94 -25.81 -6.03 -8.88
N GLU A 95 -24.66 -5.87 -9.53
CA GLU A 95 -24.09 -4.55 -9.86
C GLU A 95 -25.07 -3.73 -10.73
N ARG A 96 -25.64 -4.35 -11.76
CA ARG A 96 -26.62 -3.67 -12.64
C ARG A 96 -27.95 -3.34 -11.97
N TYR A 97 -28.37 -4.12 -10.97
CA TYR A 97 -29.53 -3.78 -10.15
C TYR A 97 -29.22 -2.58 -9.24
N ALA A 98 -28.02 -2.54 -8.63
CA ALA A 98 -27.57 -1.43 -7.79
C ALA A 98 -27.43 -0.11 -8.58
N ASP A 99 -27.01 -0.19 -9.84
CA ASP A 99 -26.96 0.95 -10.77
C ASP A 99 -28.34 1.38 -11.29
N GLY A 100 -29.40 0.63 -10.98
CA GLY A 100 -30.78 0.90 -11.40
C GLY A 100 -31.05 0.59 -12.87
N GLU A 101 -30.16 -0.13 -13.55
CA GLU A 101 -30.32 -0.57 -14.95
C GLU A 101 -31.27 -1.77 -15.10
N LEU A 102 -31.65 -2.38 -13.98
CA LEU A 102 -32.52 -3.55 -13.90
C LEU A 102 -33.59 -3.30 -12.86
N SER A 103 -34.86 -3.51 -13.24
CA SER A 103 -35.94 -3.52 -12.26
C SER A 103 -35.88 -4.79 -11.39
N GLU A 104 -36.45 -4.74 -10.19
CA GLU A 104 -36.54 -5.88 -9.26
C GLU A 104 -37.06 -7.15 -9.96
N ALA A 105 -38.16 -7.03 -10.70
CA ALA A 105 -38.79 -8.17 -11.38
C ALA A 105 -37.88 -8.77 -12.47
N GLU A 106 -37.08 -7.95 -13.16
CA GLU A 106 -36.12 -8.41 -14.16
C GLU A 106 -34.86 -9.03 -13.53
N PHE A 107 -34.49 -8.57 -12.34
CA PHE A 107 -33.39 -9.12 -11.56
C PHE A 107 -33.76 -10.52 -11.06
N GLU A 108 -34.91 -10.67 -10.39
CA GLU A 108 -35.41 -11.96 -9.91
C GLU A 108 -35.56 -12.98 -11.04
N ALA A 109 -36.17 -12.60 -12.17
CA ALA A 109 -36.34 -13.51 -13.31
C ALA A 109 -35.02 -13.99 -13.93
N LYS A 110 -33.99 -13.14 -13.94
CA LYS A 110 -32.65 -13.51 -14.44
C LYS A 110 -31.86 -14.32 -13.42
N LEU A 111 -32.02 -14.03 -12.12
CA LEU A 111 -31.39 -14.78 -11.04
C LEU A 111 -31.93 -16.21 -10.98
N ASP A 112 -33.26 -16.39 -11.05
CA ASP A 112 -33.89 -17.70 -11.07
C ASP A 112 -33.40 -18.55 -12.26
N ARG A 113 -33.32 -17.96 -13.45
CA ARG A 113 -32.77 -18.65 -14.63
C ARG A 113 -31.32 -19.08 -14.42
N LEU A 114 -30.52 -18.24 -13.75
CA LEU A 114 -29.10 -18.53 -13.51
C LEU A 114 -28.93 -19.67 -12.50
N ILE A 115 -29.75 -19.68 -11.44
CA ILE A 115 -29.81 -20.77 -10.45
C ILE A 115 -30.24 -22.07 -11.13
N GLU A 116 -31.33 -22.07 -11.89
CA GLU A 116 -31.84 -23.25 -12.61
C GLU A 116 -30.80 -23.80 -13.61
N SER A 117 -30.06 -22.92 -14.28
CA SER A 117 -28.98 -23.32 -15.19
C SER A 117 -27.81 -23.96 -14.46
N ASN A 118 -27.46 -23.46 -13.27
CA ASN A 118 -26.38 -23.99 -12.45
C ASN A 118 -26.76 -25.36 -11.88
N GLU A 119 -27.97 -25.48 -11.31
CA GLU A 119 -28.51 -26.76 -10.82
C GLU A 119 -28.60 -27.82 -11.91
N ARG A 120 -28.97 -27.43 -13.14
CA ARG A 120 -28.97 -28.34 -14.30
C ARG A 120 -27.56 -28.76 -14.71
N ALA A 121 -26.58 -27.85 -14.62
CA ALA A 121 -25.18 -28.16 -14.92
C ALA A 121 -24.59 -29.12 -13.88
N ASP A 122 -24.86 -28.88 -12.59
CA ASP A 122 -24.48 -29.75 -11.48
C ASP A 122 -25.11 -31.15 -11.61
N ALA A 123 -26.40 -31.21 -11.97
CA ALA A 123 -27.11 -32.48 -12.18
C ALA A 123 -26.65 -33.24 -13.43
N ALA A 124 -26.09 -32.55 -14.43
CA ALA A 124 -25.56 -33.15 -15.64
C ALA A 124 -24.14 -33.71 -15.47
N GLY A 125 -23.48 -33.46 -14.33
CA GLY A 125 -22.17 -34.02 -14.02
C GLY A 125 -21.11 -33.76 -15.10
N LEU A 126 -21.21 -32.64 -15.82
CA LEU A 126 -20.26 -32.27 -16.87
C LEU A 126 -19.01 -31.67 -16.23
N GLU A 127 -18.29 -32.49 -15.45
CA GLU A 127 -16.85 -32.31 -15.30
C GLU A 127 -16.26 -32.41 -16.70
N THR A 128 -15.75 -31.28 -17.18
CA THR A 128 -15.16 -31.12 -18.51
C THR A 128 -13.76 -31.76 -18.55
N GLU A 129 -13.62 -32.97 -18.01
CA GLU A 129 -12.38 -33.75 -17.98
C GLU A 129 -12.34 -34.87 -19.05
N GLU A 130 -13.36 -35.01 -19.89
CA GLU A 130 -13.39 -36.00 -20.98
C GLU A 130 -12.87 -35.44 -22.32
N LEU A 131 -11.67 -34.85 -22.35
CA LEU A 131 -10.98 -34.52 -23.61
C LEU A 131 -9.46 -34.83 -23.64
N GLU A 132 -8.86 -35.41 -22.60
CA GLU A 132 -7.40 -35.65 -22.58
C GLU A 132 -6.94 -37.11 -22.77
N LEU A 133 -7.82 -38.10 -22.89
CA LEU A 133 -7.41 -39.52 -22.90
C LEU A 133 -7.50 -40.27 -24.24
N GLU A 134 -7.84 -39.63 -25.35
CA GLU A 134 -8.00 -40.35 -26.63
C GLU A 134 -7.40 -39.63 -27.85
N ARG A 135 -6.16 -39.16 -27.75
CA ARG A 135 -5.24 -39.22 -28.90
C ARG A 135 -4.11 -40.18 -28.59
N SER A 136 -4.53 -41.43 -28.57
CA SER A 136 -3.74 -42.64 -28.61
C SER A 136 -2.68 -42.64 -29.72
N GLN A 137 -1.54 -43.23 -29.34
CA GLN A 137 -0.58 -44.02 -30.12
C GLN A 137 0.24 -43.36 -31.25
#